data_AF-A0A2P6W0E6-F1
#
_entry.id   AF-A0A2P6W0E6-F1
#
_cell.length_a   1.000
_cell.length_b   1.000
_cell.length_c   1.000
_cell.angle_alpha   90.00
_cell.angle_beta   90.00
_cell.angle_gamma   90.00
#
_symmetry.space_group_name_H-M   'P 1'
#
loop_
_entity.id
_entity.type
_entity.pdbx_description
1 polymer ?
#
loop_
_entity_poly.entity_id
_entity_poly.type
_entity_poly.pdbx_seq_one_letter_code
_entity_poly.pdbx_strand_id
1 'polypeptide(L)'
;MADIANAAILASLVVGMISIPAASGNIEAENTVSEPLDDISSTENTPVQETTELDSDSFSKVVETAFSKIRTEVSSGSVDGELETPQSRLKLEKKPDGVEWKMETPHGTLTAAQKSDKVIERTETPHGTLEKTRENGAVKTSFRGSDRDKVEKISGELRDLMEERKQKYRSKTDEMRLDQYREGVSLDVAQKTPEKVIIDNRMNQRLDLTSWEVANNNPDYFELNSDLEQEQKLHIYSSDRSEINVTENDSDKYVYGSDLTWEDDADTAKLLDSEGNEIDLYTYS
;
A
#
# COMPACT_ATOMS: atom_id res chain seq x y z
N MET A 1 19.83 6.38 -38.11
CA MET A 1 19.86 5.15 -37.31
C MET A 1 20.72 5.43 -36.10
N ALA A 2 20.07 5.80 -35.00
CA ALA A 2 20.68 6.06 -33.70
C ALA A 2 19.79 5.39 -32.65
N ASP A 3 20.45 4.86 -31.63
CA ASP A 3 20.07 3.72 -30.80
C ASP A 3 18.67 3.74 -30.16
N ILE A 4 17.91 2.69 -30.48
CA ILE A 4 16.69 2.25 -29.78
C ILE A 4 17.03 1.65 -28.40
N ALA A 5 18.32 1.39 -28.12
CA ALA A 5 18.78 0.80 -26.88
C ALA A 5 18.73 1.76 -25.66
N ASN A 6 18.72 3.08 -25.86
CA ASN A 6 18.66 4.04 -24.75
C ASN A 6 17.23 4.44 -24.34
N ALA A 7 16.21 4.04 -25.11
CA ALA A 7 14.81 4.31 -24.78
C ALA A 7 14.18 3.23 -23.87
N ALA A 8 14.82 2.06 -23.77
CA ALA A 8 14.30 0.90 -23.03
C ALA A 8 14.62 0.91 -21.52
N ILE A 9 15.56 1.75 -21.05
CA ILE A 9 16.03 1.72 -19.66
C ILE A 9 15.21 2.61 -18.71
N LEU A 10 14.36 3.50 -19.24
CA LEU A 10 13.58 4.45 -18.42
C LEU A 10 12.08 4.12 -18.31
N ALA A 11 11.64 2.99 -18.88
CA ALA A 11 10.24 2.56 -18.87
C ALA A 11 9.94 1.40 -17.89
N SER A 12 10.88 1.06 -16.99
CA SER A 12 10.84 -0.19 -16.20
C SER A 12 10.51 -0.03 -14.70
N LEU A 13 10.14 1.14 -14.19
CA LEU A 13 10.02 1.35 -12.73
C LEU A 13 8.68 1.92 -12.26
N VAL A 14 7.59 1.47 -12.88
CA VAL A 14 6.27 1.45 -12.23
C VAL A 14 5.64 0.10 -12.55
N VAL A 15 6.18 -0.94 -11.94
CA VAL A 15 5.56 -2.26 -11.89
C VAL A 15 5.49 -2.60 -10.40
N GLY A 16 4.28 -2.87 -9.94
CA GLY A 16 4.06 -3.47 -8.63
C GLY A 16 4.73 -4.84 -8.52
N MET A 17 4.69 -5.40 -7.30
CA MET A 17 5.17 -6.73 -6.93
C MET A 17 6.69 -6.83 -6.71
N ILE A 18 7.08 -7.21 -5.49
CA ILE A 18 7.73 -8.47 -5.12
C ILE A 18 7.64 -8.52 -3.58
N SER A 19 6.69 -9.28 -3.05
CA SER A 19 6.72 -9.74 -1.65
C SER A 19 7.48 -11.07 -1.63
N ILE A 20 8.57 -11.11 -0.86
CA ILE A 20 9.38 -12.31 -0.61
C ILE A 20 8.74 -13.03 0.58
N PRO A 21 8.49 -14.35 0.53
CA PRO A 21 8.02 -15.08 1.70
C PRO A 21 9.19 -15.29 2.68
N ALA A 22 9.01 -14.83 3.92
CA ALA A 22 9.87 -15.22 5.03
C ALA A 22 9.27 -16.45 5.72
N ALA A 23 9.96 -17.59 5.59
CA ALA A 23 9.58 -18.85 6.19
C ALA A 23 9.82 -18.89 7.72
N SER A 24 8.76 -19.28 8.43
CA SER A 24 8.70 -20.19 9.59
C SER A 24 9.31 -19.82 10.96
N GLY A 25 8.52 -20.12 12.00
CA GLY A 25 9.02 -20.44 13.34
C GLY A 25 7.94 -20.42 14.43
N ASN A 26 7.32 -21.56 14.73
CA ASN A 26 6.49 -21.76 15.92
C ASN A 26 7.33 -21.62 17.20
N ILE A 27 6.79 -20.97 18.25
CA ILE A 27 7.17 -21.28 19.64
C ILE A 27 5.93 -21.20 20.56
N GLU A 28 5.60 -22.33 21.18
CA GLU A 28 4.77 -22.43 22.39
C GLU A 28 5.62 -22.16 23.65
N ALA A 29 4.96 -21.53 24.63
CA ALA A 29 5.06 -21.72 26.09
C ALA A 29 6.20 -21.11 26.95
N GLU A 30 5.71 -20.49 28.03
CA GLU A 30 6.18 -20.50 29.43
C GLU A 30 7.33 -19.59 29.96
N ASN A 31 7.04 -19.08 31.17
CA ASN A 31 7.86 -18.21 32.04
C ASN A 31 9.21 -18.84 32.44
N THR A 32 10.30 -18.08 32.40
CA THR A 32 11.01 -17.49 33.56
C THR A 32 12.44 -17.01 33.22
N VAL A 33 12.77 -15.86 33.80
CA VAL A 33 14.04 -15.13 33.98
C VAL A 33 15.36 -15.91 33.80
N SER A 34 16.27 -15.38 32.98
CA SER A 34 17.67 -15.01 33.31
C SER A 34 18.35 -14.35 32.11
N GLU A 35 18.80 -13.10 32.27
CA GLU A 35 19.74 -12.47 31.31
C GLU A 35 21.08 -13.21 31.32
N PRO A 36 21.78 -13.20 30.17
CA PRO A 36 22.98 -12.37 30.13
C PRO A 36 23.07 -11.51 28.87
N LEU A 37 23.67 -10.34 29.08
CA LEU A 37 24.13 -9.36 28.08
C LEU A 37 24.91 -10.03 26.94
N ASP A 38 24.34 -10.04 25.74
CA ASP A 38 25.07 -9.97 24.48
C ASP A 38 24.11 -9.60 23.34
N ASP A 39 24.64 -8.83 22.39
CA ASP A 39 24.09 -8.46 21.07
C ASP A 39 23.37 -7.10 20.93
N ILE A 40 24.19 -6.06 20.74
CA ILE A 40 23.79 -4.67 20.45
C ILE A 40 23.18 -4.54 19.03
N SER A 41 23.18 -5.58 18.19
CA SER A 41 22.52 -5.53 16.87
C SER A 41 20.99 -5.63 16.94
N SER A 42 20.43 -6.08 18.06
CA SER A 42 18.98 -6.29 18.22
C SER A 42 18.19 -5.05 18.66
N THR A 43 18.84 -3.88 18.81
CA THR A 43 18.21 -2.67 19.37
C THR A 43 17.63 -1.71 18.34
N GLU A 44 17.90 -1.91 17.03
CA GLU A 44 17.50 -0.96 15.98
C GLU A 44 15.97 -0.90 15.78
N ASN A 45 15.30 -2.02 16.06
CA ASN A 45 13.86 -2.21 15.88
C ASN A 45 13.05 -2.22 17.19
N THR A 46 13.70 -2.11 18.35
CA THR A 46 12.99 -2.07 19.64
C THR A 46 12.32 -0.70 19.82
N PRO A 47 10.98 -0.64 19.97
CA PRO A 47 10.28 0.61 20.22
C PRO A 47 10.76 1.25 21.52
N VAL A 48 11.15 2.52 21.43
CA VAL A 48 11.40 3.39 22.59
C VAL A 48 10.08 4.01 23.06
N GLN A 49 9.18 4.28 22.12
CA GLN A 49 7.84 4.80 22.38
C GLN A 49 6.86 4.30 21.33
N GLU A 50 5.69 3.85 21.78
CA GLU A 50 4.55 3.54 20.92
C GLU A 50 3.35 4.35 21.42
N THR A 51 2.64 5.00 20.50
CA THR A 51 1.43 5.76 20.79
C THR A 51 0.39 5.41 19.74
N THR A 52 -0.79 5.01 20.20
CA THR A 52 -1.95 4.74 19.34
C THR A 52 -3.10 5.59 19.84
N GLU A 53 -3.66 6.40 18.96
CA GLU A 53 -4.82 7.25 19.20
C GLU A 53 -5.92 6.82 18.24
N LEU A 54 -7.11 6.62 18.78
CA LEU A 54 -8.30 6.24 18.03
C LEU A 54 -9.42 7.21 18.42
N ASP A 55 -9.80 8.05 17.46
CA ASP A 55 -10.94 8.95 17.54
C ASP A 55 -12.02 8.50 16.56
N SER A 56 -13.23 9.06 16.66
CA SER A 56 -14.38 8.65 15.84
C SER A 56 -14.18 8.77 14.33
N ASP A 57 -13.26 9.63 13.90
CA ASP A 57 -13.03 9.98 12.49
C ASP A 57 -11.57 9.84 12.06
N SER A 58 -10.70 9.35 12.96
CA SER A 58 -9.28 9.21 12.68
C SER A 58 -8.57 8.20 13.56
N PHE A 59 -7.60 7.52 12.96
CA PHE A 59 -6.65 6.65 13.61
C PHE A 59 -5.25 7.23 13.45
N SER A 60 -4.45 7.24 14.52
CA SER A 60 -3.06 7.67 14.49
C SER A 60 -2.19 6.68 15.26
N LYS A 61 -1.12 6.20 14.61
CA LYS A 61 -0.11 5.37 15.23
C LYS A 61 1.27 5.97 15.03
N VAL A 62 1.99 6.12 16.12
CA VAL A 62 3.38 6.56 16.14
C VAL A 62 4.22 5.47 16.81
N VAL A 63 5.26 5.00 16.12
CA VAL A 63 6.28 4.13 16.69
C VAL A 63 7.62 4.81 16.53
N GLU A 64 8.28 5.06 17.65
CA GLU A 64 9.58 5.70 17.71
C GLU A 64 10.61 4.70 18.25
N THR A 65 11.68 4.50 17.49
CA THR A 65 12.87 3.75 17.90
C THR A 65 14.05 4.71 18.06
N ALA A 66 15.17 4.22 18.58
CA ALA A 66 16.38 5.05 18.74
C ALA A 66 16.93 5.64 17.42
N PHE A 67 16.50 5.11 16.26
CA PHE A 67 17.06 5.46 14.94
C PHE A 67 16.00 5.86 13.91
N SER A 68 14.72 5.69 14.23
CA SER A 68 13.64 6.02 13.29
C SER A 68 12.34 6.32 14.00
N LYS A 69 11.55 7.20 13.40
CA LYS A 69 10.17 7.45 13.81
C LYS A 69 9.26 7.16 12.63
N ILE A 70 8.26 6.31 12.85
CA ILE A 70 7.19 6.08 11.89
C ILE A 70 5.89 6.63 12.46
N ARG A 71 5.17 7.40 11.65
CA ARG A 71 3.83 7.89 11.95
C ARG A 71 2.91 7.50 10.81
N THR A 72 1.74 7.01 11.14
CA THR A 72 0.65 6.79 10.19
C THR A 72 -0.61 7.34 10.80
N GLU A 73 -1.28 8.20 10.06
CA GLU A 73 -2.54 8.81 10.40
C GLU A 73 -3.51 8.52 9.27
N VAL A 74 -4.69 8.02 9.62
CA VAL A 74 -5.76 7.66 8.71
C VAL A 74 -6.98 8.45 9.15
N SER A 75 -7.63 9.10 8.21
CA SER A 75 -8.90 9.80 8.44
C SER A 75 -9.83 9.55 7.26
N SER A 76 -11.10 9.90 7.44
CA SER A 76 -12.17 9.70 6.43
C SER A 76 -11.89 10.23 5.02
N GLY A 77 -10.91 11.13 4.85
CA GLY A 77 -10.54 11.69 3.56
C GLY A 77 -9.04 11.70 3.25
N SER A 78 -8.18 11.18 4.13
CA SER A 78 -6.74 11.14 3.86
C SER A 78 -6.01 10.03 4.59
N VAL A 79 -4.89 9.61 4.00
CA VAL A 79 -3.86 8.84 4.69
C VAL A 79 -2.58 9.66 4.67
N ASP A 80 -2.07 9.95 5.85
CA ASP A 80 -0.84 10.69 6.09
C ASP A 80 0.19 9.75 6.71
N GLY A 81 1.30 9.56 6.03
CA GLY A 81 2.37 8.66 6.44
C GLY A 81 3.69 9.40 6.57
N GLU A 82 4.51 8.99 7.54
CA GLU A 82 5.83 9.56 7.72
C GLU A 82 6.82 8.51 8.21
N LEU A 83 8.00 8.48 7.60
CA LEU A 83 9.17 7.77 8.08
C LEU A 83 10.33 8.75 8.21
N GLU A 84 10.73 9.04 9.43
CA GLU A 84 11.83 9.92 9.76
C GLU A 84 13.04 9.12 10.26
N THR A 85 14.22 9.46 9.77
CA THR A 85 15.52 9.00 10.25
C THR A 85 16.46 10.20 10.40
N PRO A 86 17.61 10.08 11.07
CA PRO A 86 18.56 11.19 11.22
C PRO A 86 19.04 11.82 9.91
N GLN A 87 18.94 11.11 8.78
CA GLN A 87 19.48 11.53 7.48
C GLN A 87 18.40 11.85 6.45
N SER A 88 17.15 11.45 6.68
CA SER A 88 16.10 11.54 5.67
C SER A 88 14.71 11.54 6.30
N ARG A 89 13.76 12.17 5.63
CA ARG A 89 12.35 12.12 5.99
C ARG A 89 11.51 11.83 4.76
N LEU A 90 10.77 10.72 4.79
CA LEU A 90 9.77 10.36 3.80
C LEU A 90 8.40 10.75 4.33
N LYS A 91 7.59 11.42 3.51
CA LYS A 91 6.18 11.72 3.77
C LYS A 91 5.31 11.14 2.67
N LEU A 92 4.16 10.63 3.06
CA LEU A 92 3.07 10.16 2.22
C LEU A 92 1.85 11.02 2.54
N GLU A 93 1.19 11.53 1.52
CA GLU A 93 -0.14 12.10 1.62
C GLU A 93 -0.99 11.45 0.53
N LYS A 94 -2.00 10.68 0.91
CA LYS A 94 -2.97 10.09 -0.02
C LYS A 94 -4.32 10.73 0.24
N LYS A 95 -4.93 11.26 -0.82
CA LYS A 95 -6.27 11.85 -0.85
C LYS A 95 -7.06 11.23 -2.01
N PRO A 96 -8.38 11.42 -2.08
CA PRO A 96 -9.18 10.94 -3.20
C PRO A 96 -8.68 11.46 -4.58
N ASP A 97 -8.08 12.65 -4.62
CA ASP A 97 -7.60 13.28 -5.86
C ASP A 97 -6.15 12.91 -6.24
N GLY A 98 -5.47 12.10 -5.44
CA GLY A 98 -4.13 11.62 -5.76
C GLY A 98 -3.28 11.20 -4.56
N VAL A 99 -2.05 10.81 -4.88
CA VAL A 99 -1.02 10.44 -3.91
C VAL A 99 0.22 11.28 -4.11
N GLU A 100 0.77 11.81 -3.02
CA GLU A 100 2.03 12.54 -2.99
C GLU A 100 3.03 11.84 -2.07
N TRP A 101 4.23 11.61 -2.60
CA TRP A 101 5.39 11.19 -1.83
C TRP A 101 6.42 12.31 -1.80
N LYS A 102 6.95 12.61 -0.62
CA LYS A 102 7.98 13.62 -0.46
C LYS A 102 9.18 13.05 0.30
N MET A 103 10.36 13.09 -0.31
CA MET A 103 11.63 12.73 0.30
C MET A 103 12.41 14.00 0.60
N GLU A 104 12.76 14.22 1.86
CA GLU A 104 13.55 15.36 2.33
C GLU A 104 14.90 14.86 2.87
N THR A 105 15.99 15.48 2.42
CA THR A 105 17.36 15.22 2.89
C THR A 105 18.12 16.56 3.02
N PRO A 106 19.31 16.57 3.65
CA PRO A 106 20.17 17.76 3.64
C PRO A 106 20.61 18.23 2.24
N HIS A 107 20.55 17.35 1.24
CA HIS A 107 21.03 17.62 -0.12
C HIS A 107 19.92 18.13 -1.05
N GLY A 108 18.66 17.94 -0.68
CA GLY A 108 17.52 18.37 -1.48
C GLY A 108 16.23 17.65 -1.10
N THR A 109 15.19 18.00 -1.83
CA THR A 109 13.84 17.45 -1.70
C THR A 109 13.40 16.88 -3.04
N LEU A 110 12.76 15.72 -3.02
CA LEU A 110 12.07 15.14 -4.15
C LEU A 110 10.59 14.98 -3.79
N THR A 111 9.71 15.59 -4.58
CA THR A 111 8.26 15.40 -4.50
C THR A 111 7.79 14.64 -5.73
N ALA A 112 7.07 13.53 -5.54
CA ALA A 112 6.43 12.74 -6.58
C ALA A 112 4.92 12.69 -6.31
N ALA A 113 4.15 13.44 -7.08
CA ALA A 113 2.70 13.52 -6.99
C ALA A 113 2.05 12.85 -8.20
N GLN A 114 1.15 11.90 -7.95
CA GLN A 114 0.32 11.26 -8.95
C GLN A 114 -1.13 11.70 -8.73
N LYS A 115 -1.71 12.30 -9.76
CA LYS A 115 -3.13 12.65 -9.86
C LYS A 115 -3.77 11.83 -10.98
N SER A 116 -5.09 11.89 -11.10
CA SER A 116 -5.85 11.14 -12.11
C SER A 116 -5.38 11.38 -13.56
N ASP A 117 -4.93 12.58 -13.88
CA ASP A 117 -4.57 13.00 -15.24
C ASP A 117 -3.06 13.19 -15.47
N LYS A 118 -2.25 13.23 -14.40
CA LYS A 118 -0.83 13.57 -14.49
C LYS A 118 0.03 13.04 -13.35
N VAL A 119 1.30 12.87 -13.67
CA VAL A 119 2.37 12.59 -12.70
C VAL A 119 3.34 13.76 -12.71
N ILE A 120 3.63 14.32 -11.53
CA ILE A 120 4.57 15.42 -11.33
C ILE A 120 5.70 14.92 -10.44
N GLU A 121 6.92 14.97 -10.96
CA GLU A 121 8.14 14.73 -10.19
C GLU A 121 8.93 16.04 -10.12
N ARG A 122 9.17 16.55 -8.93
CA ARG A 122 9.85 17.81 -8.69
C ARG A 122 11.01 17.61 -7.72
N THR A 123 12.21 17.91 -8.18
CA THR A 123 13.42 17.90 -7.37
C THR A 123 13.86 19.33 -7.10
N GLU A 124 14.07 19.67 -5.82
CA GLU A 124 14.61 20.95 -5.37
C GLU A 124 15.93 20.73 -4.63
N THR A 125 16.98 21.44 -5.05
CA THR A 125 18.31 21.36 -4.44
C THR A 125 18.91 22.76 -4.32
N PRO A 126 20.05 22.93 -3.61
CA PRO A 126 20.79 24.20 -3.61
C PRO A 126 21.26 24.67 -5.00
N HIS A 127 21.30 23.77 -6.00
CA HIS A 127 21.78 24.06 -7.35
C HIS A 127 20.64 24.39 -8.34
N GLY A 128 19.39 24.17 -7.95
CA GLY A 128 18.24 24.43 -8.80
C GLY A 128 17.08 23.47 -8.57
N THR A 129 16.05 23.67 -9.38
CA THR A 129 14.82 22.91 -9.43
C THR A 129 14.68 22.24 -10.78
N LEU A 130 14.37 20.95 -10.77
CA LEU A 130 14.01 20.15 -11.94
C LEU A 130 12.59 19.64 -11.74
N GLU A 131 11.69 19.94 -12.67
CA GLU A 131 10.31 19.46 -12.64
C GLU A 131 10.02 18.68 -13.92
N LYS A 132 9.53 17.45 -13.77
CA LYS A 132 9.07 16.59 -14.84
C LYS A 132 7.58 16.35 -14.66
N THR A 133 6.79 16.70 -15.65
CA THR A 133 5.35 16.44 -15.68
C THR A 133 5.05 15.49 -16.81
N ARG A 134 4.39 14.37 -16.51
CA ARG A 134 3.79 13.46 -17.49
C ARG A 134 2.29 13.66 -17.49
N GLU A 135 1.72 13.99 -18.64
CA GLU A 135 0.29 14.26 -18.83
C GLU A 135 -0.10 13.73 -20.20
N ASN A 136 -1.10 12.84 -20.28
CA ASN A 136 -1.56 12.21 -21.53
C ASN A 136 -0.41 11.59 -22.37
N GLY A 137 0.55 10.94 -21.70
CA GLY A 137 1.73 10.33 -22.33
C GLY A 137 2.84 11.31 -22.76
N ALA A 138 2.58 12.62 -22.76
CA ALA A 138 3.59 13.63 -23.04
C ALA A 138 4.42 13.93 -21.78
N VAL A 139 5.75 14.00 -21.91
CA VAL A 139 6.65 14.39 -20.84
C VAL A 139 7.15 15.81 -21.09
N LYS A 140 6.87 16.72 -20.15
CA LYS A 140 7.41 18.07 -20.10
C LYS A 140 8.45 18.12 -19.00
N THR A 141 9.64 18.60 -19.33
CA THR A 141 10.70 18.82 -18.35
C THR A 141 11.04 20.31 -18.30
N SER A 142 11.01 20.89 -17.12
CA SER A 142 11.45 22.25 -16.87
C SER A 142 12.62 22.24 -15.87
N PHE A 143 13.57 23.15 -16.09
CA PHE A 143 14.74 23.29 -15.22
C PHE A 143 14.96 24.78 -14.94
N ARG A 144 15.26 25.09 -13.67
CA ARG A 144 15.67 26.42 -13.23
C ARG A 144 16.80 26.26 -12.22
N GLY A 145 17.99 26.77 -12.53
CA GLY A 145 19.11 26.63 -11.61
C GLY A 145 20.45 27.03 -12.22
N SER A 146 21.49 26.86 -11.42
CA SER A 146 22.87 27.14 -11.80
C SER A 146 23.59 25.93 -12.39
N ASP A 147 23.16 24.71 -12.06
CA ASP A 147 23.86 23.47 -12.45
C ASP A 147 22.88 22.32 -12.66
N ARG A 148 22.50 22.08 -13.93
CA ARG A 148 21.50 21.06 -14.28
C ARG A 148 21.99 19.65 -14.01
N ASP A 149 23.23 19.35 -14.36
CA ASP A 149 23.80 17.99 -14.24
C ASP A 149 23.87 17.57 -12.77
N LYS A 150 24.24 18.50 -11.87
CA LYS A 150 24.17 18.23 -10.42
C LYS A 150 22.75 17.98 -9.94
N VAL A 151 21.77 18.77 -10.39
CA VAL A 151 20.36 18.57 -10.00
C VAL A 151 19.84 17.22 -10.51
N GLU A 152 20.17 16.82 -11.74
CA GLU A 152 19.78 15.53 -12.29
C GLU A 152 20.43 14.36 -11.53
N LYS A 153 21.71 14.50 -11.14
CA LYS A 153 22.40 13.51 -10.30
C LYS A 153 21.74 13.36 -8.92
N ILE A 154 21.54 14.48 -8.21
CA ILE A 154 20.87 14.48 -6.88
C ILE A 154 19.44 13.95 -7.02
N SER A 155 18.74 14.28 -8.11
CA SER A 155 17.40 13.76 -8.39
C SER A 155 17.38 12.24 -8.54
N GLY A 156 18.41 11.65 -9.14
CA GLY A 156 18.58 10.19 -9.22
C GLY A 156 18.76 9.57 -7.83
N GLU A 157 19.71 10.10 -7.06
CA GLU A 157 20.01 9.63 -5.69
C GLU A 157 18.80 9.73 -4.76
N LEU A 158 18.05 10.84 -4.84
CA LEU A 158 16.81 11.04 -4.07
C LEU A 158 15.70 10.09 -4.50
N ARG A 159 15.63 9.72 -5.79
CA ARG A 159 14.63 8.76 -6.30
C ARG A 159 14.91 7.38 -5.77
N ASP A 160 16.16 6.92 -5.86
CA ASP A 160 16.57 5.61 -5.36
C ASP A 160 16.34 5.51 -3.85
N LEU A 161 16.71 6.56 -3.10
CA LEU A 161 16.44 6.64 -1.66
C LEU A 161 14.94 6.68 -1.35
N MET A 162 14.14 7.39 -2.14
CA MET A 162 12.69 7.41 -1.96
C MET A 162 12.09 6.01 -2.11
N GLU A 163 12.49 5.24 -3.12
CA GLU A 163 12.00 3.87 -3.30
C GLU A 163 12.43 2.93 -2.17
N GLU A 164 13.69 2.99 -1.73
CA GLU A 164 14.16 2.25 -0.56
C GLU A 164 13.31 2.58 0.69
N ARG A 165 13.06 3.86 0.95
CA ARG A 165 12.31 4.31 2.12
C ARG A 165 10.82 3.97 2.02
N LYS A 166 10.22 3.97 0.82
CA LYS A 166 8.85 3.49 0.60
C LYS A 166 8.72 2.01 0.97
N GLN A 167 9.66 1.18 0.55
CA GLN A 167 9.67 -0.25 0.91
C GLN A 167 9.81 -0.43 2.42
N LYS A 168 10.72 0.30 3.07
CA LYS A 168 10.89 0.26 4.53
C LYS A 168 9.63 0.74 5.27
N TYR A 169 8.99 1.81 4.80
CA TYR A 169 7.74 2.30 5.37
C TYR A 169 6.66 1.21 5.30
N ARG A 170 6.47 0.57 4.14
CA ARG A 170 5.51 -0.53 3.95
C ARG A 170 5.78 -1.72 4.88
N SER A 171 7.01 -2.23 4.89
CA SER A 171 7.39 -3.33 5.80
C SER A 171 7.05 -3.01 7.25
N LYS A 172 7.35 -1.79 7.71
CA LYS A 172 7.03 -1.37 9.08
C LYS A 172 5.53 -1.20 9.31
N THR A 173 4.76 -0.70 8.34
CA THR A 173 3.30 -0.60 8.47
C THR A 173 2.64 -1.98 8.53
N ASP A 174 3.17 -2.95 7.79
CA ASP A 174 2.68 -4.33 7.75
C ASP A 174 3.01 -5.05 9.07
N GLU A 175 4.24 -4.91 9.59
CA GLU A 175 4.64 -5.39 10.93
C GLU A 175 3.76 -4.81 12.03
N MET A 176 3.36 -3.54 11.92
CA MET A 176 2.46 -2.88 12.86
C MET A 176 1.00 -3.36 12.75
N ARG A 177 0.67 -4.22 11.78
CA ARG A 177 -0.68 -4.69 11.46
C ARG A 177 -1.65 -3.52 11.29
N LEU A 178 -1.19 -2.44 10.65
CA LEU A 178 -2.01 -1.25 10.43
C LEU A 178 -3.17 -1.50 9.44
N ASP A 179 -3.12 -2.61 8.70
CA ASP A 179 -4.15 -2.97 7.74
C ASP A 179 -5.51 -3.21 8.40
N GLN A 180 -5.56 -3.52 9.70
CA GLN A 180 -6.83 -3.61 10.46
C GLN A 180 -7.44 -2.23 10.80
N TYR A 181 -6.68 -1.14 10.63
CA TYR A 181 -7.06 0.24 10.97
C TYR A 181 -7.11 1.17 9.74
N ARG A 182 -6.85 0.65 8.54
CA ARG A 182 -7.08 1.41 7.30
C ARG A 182 -8.59 1.57 7.11
N GLU A 183 -9.09 2.79 7.24
CA GLU A 183 -10.38 3.16 6.65
C GLU A 183 -10.29 2.97 5.14
N GLY A 184 -11.18 2.13 4.60
CA GLY A 184 -11.16 1.75 3.20
C GLY A 184 -11.86 0.43 2.95
N VAL A 185 -11.88 0.03 1.69
CA VAL A 185 -12.39 -1.28 1.26
C VAL A 185 -11.23 -2.26 1.32
N SER A 186 -11.37 -3.36 2.05
CA SER A 186 -10.34 -4.41 2.08
C SER A 186 -10.84 -5.71 1.48
N LEU A 187 -9.95 -6.40 0.77
CA LEU A 187 -10.16 -7.73 0.22
C LEU A 187 -9.44 -8.78 1.06
N ASP A 188 -10.16 -9.77 1.54
CA ASP A 188 -9.60 -10.94 2.22
C ASP A 188 -10.10 -12.22 1.56
N VAL A 189 -9.31 -13.29 1.61
CA VAL A 189 -9.71 -14.59 1.05
C VAL A 189 -9.59 -15.67 2.11
N ALA A 190 -10.70 -16.36 2.36
CA ALA A 190 -10.68 -17.56 3.19
C ALA A 190 -10.56 -18.80 2.28
N GLN A 191 -9.36 -19.40 2.27
CA GLN A 191 -9.04 -20.63 1.51
C GLN A 191 -9.65 -21.91 2.10
N LYS A 192 -10.18 -21.86 3.33
CA LYS A 192 -10.77 -23.05 3.96
C LYS A 192 -12.22 -23.20 3.54
N THR A 193 -12.57 -24.42 3.15
CA THR A 193 -13.92 -24.81 2.74
C THR A 193 -14.97 -24.27 3.72
N PRO A 194 -15.92 -23.43 3.29
CA PRO A 194 -16.11 -22.96 1.92
C PRO A 194 -15.18 -21.80 1.52
N GLU A 195 -14.57 -21.96 0.33
CA GLU A 195 -13.75 -20.97 -0.35
C GLU A 195 -14.55 -19.68 -0.62
N LYS A 196 -13.99 -18.54 -0.22
CA LYS A 196 -14.65 -17.25 -0.42
C LYS A 196 -13.70 -16.06 -0.43
N VAL A 197 -14.16 -15.02 -1.10
CA VAL A 197 -13.65 -13.65 -0.96
C VAL A 197 -14.53 -12.87 0.00
N ILE A 198 -13.92 -12.01 0.79
CA ILE A 198 -14.59 -11.09 1.71
C ILE A 198 -14.19 -9.66 1.32
N ILE A 199 -15.18 -8.84 0.99
CA ILE A 199 -15.00 -7.40 0.84
C ILE A 199 -15.54 -6.75 2.11
N ASP A 200 -14.72 -5.97 2.79
CA ASP A 200 -15.06 -5.30 4.05
C ASP A 200 -15.17 -3.79 3.81
N ASN A 201 -16.37 -3.21 3.99
CA ASN A 201 -16.54 -1.76 3.93
C ASN A 201 -16.18 -1.14 5.28
N ARG A 202 -14.92 -0.72 5.44
CA ARG A 202 -14.45 -0.03 6.65
C ARG A 202 -14.59 1.48 6.55
N MET A 203 -15.34 2.00 5.58
CA MET A 203 -15.65 3.42 5.50
C MET A 203 -16.84 3.76 6.38
N ASN A 204 -16.90 5.00 6.87
CA ASN A 204 -18.03 5.55 7.64
C ASN A 204 -19.25 5.94 6.76
N GLN A 205 -19.31 5.39 5.55
CA GLN A 205 -20.36 5.66 4.57
C GLN A 205 -20.68 4.41 3.75
N ARG A 206 -21.87 4.41 3.16
CA ARG A 206 -22.29 3.37 2.22
C ARG A 206 -21.39 3.38 0.99
N LEU A 207 -20.96 2.19 0.59
CA LEU A 207 -20.18 1.93 -0.61
C LEU A 207 -21.08 1.32 -1.69
N ASP A 208 -21.07 1.89 -2.89
CA ASP A 208 -21.70 1.29 -4.07
C ASP A 208 -20.64 0.46 -4.81
N LEU A 209 -20.87 -0.85 -4.91
CA LEU A 209 -19.99 -1.79 -5.61
C LEU A 209 -20.53 -2.12 -7.01
N THR A 210 -21.52 -1.39 -7.52
CA THR A 210 -22.08 -1.64 -8.85
C THR A 210 -20.99 -1.54 -9.91
N SER A 211 -20.85 -2.60 -10.72
CA SER A 211 -19.84 -2.74 -11.77
C SER A 211 -18.40 -2.75 -11.31
N TRP A 212 -18.14 -2.95 -10.02
CA TRP A 212 -16.81 -3.32 -9.54
C TRP A 212 -16.54 -4.79 -9.87
N GLU A 213 -15.28 -5.20 -9.90
CA GLU A 213 -14.90 -6.57 -10.26
C GLU A 213 -14.01 -7.21 -9.19
N VAL A 214 -14.27 -8.47 -8.89
CA VAL A 214 -13.31 -9.35 -8.23
C VAL A 214 -12.70 -10.25 -9.30
N ALA A 215 -11.39 -10.19 -9.48
CA ALA A 215 -10.69 -10.95 -10.51
C ALA A 215 -9.58 -11.83 -9.91
N ASN A 216 -9.34 -12.99 -10.51
CA ASN A 216 -8.16 -13.81 -10.24
C ASN A 216 -7.05 -13.57 -11.30
N ASN A 217 -5.94 -14.28 -11.17
CA ASN A 217 -4.79 -14.34 -12.10
C ASN A 217 -5.00 -15.34 -13.25
N ASN A 218 -5.90 -16.30 -13.08
CA ASN A 218 -6.63 -16.90 -14.19
C ASN A 218 -7.55 -15.80 -14.77
N PRO A 219 -8.03 -15.82 -16.03
CA PRO A 219 -8.84 -14.71 -16.55
C PRO A 219 -10.29 -14.72 -16.02
N ASP A 220 -10.54 -15.26 -14.83
CA ASP A 220 -11.87 -15.31 -14.24
C ASP A 220 -12.12 -14.01 -13.47
N TYR A 221 -13.32 -13.47 -13.65
CA TYR A 221 -13.77 -12.28 -12.95
C TYR A 221 -15.24 -12.40 -12.60
N PHE A 222 -15.63 -11.71 -11.55
CA PHE A 222 -16.99 -11.61 -11.09
C PHE A 222 -17.35 -10.13 -10.94
N GLU A 223 -18.32 -9.68 -11.73
CA GLU A 223 -18.87 -8.33 -11.62
C GLU A 223 -19.81 -8.25 -10.41
N LEU A 224 -19.56 -7.25 -9.57
CA LEU A 224 -20.33 -6.96 -8.38
C LEU A 224 -21.56 -6.12 -8.74
N ASN A 225 -22.68 -6.48 -8.12
CA ASN A 225 -23.92 -5.72 -8.18
C ASN A 225 -24.52 -5.67 -6.78
N SER A 226 -23.83 -4.94 -5.91
CA SER A 226 -24.17 -4.84 -4.49
C SER A 226 -23.78 -3.46 -3.97
N ASP A 227 -24.16 -3.21 -2.74
CA ASP A 227 -23.78 -2.06 -1.95
C ASP A 227 -23.43 -2.55 -0.54
N LEU A 228 -22.56 -1.85 0.17
CA LEU A 228 -22.25 -2.16 1.55
C LEU A 228 -22.51 -0.97 2.43
N GLU A 229 -23.34 -1.15 3.45
CA GLU A 229 -23.46 -0.16 4.52
C GLU A 229 -22.16 -0.06 5.32
N GLN A 230 -22.05 0.94 6.20
CA GLN A 230 -20.89 1.08 7.08
C GLN A 230 -20.63 -0.23 7.86
N GLU A 231 -19.36 -0.67 7.91
CA GLU A 231 -18.89 -1.88 8.61
C GLU A 231 -19.49 -3.21 8.11
N GLN A 232 -20.25 -3.17 7.01
CA GLN A 232 -20.85 -4.34 6.40
C GLN A 232 -19.83 -5.09 5.53
N LYS A 233 -19.90 -6.42 5.57
CA LYS A 233 -19.07 -7.30 4.74
C LYS A 233 -19.88 -7.93 3.62
N LEU A 234 -19.25 -8.12 2.47
CA LEU A 234 -19.74 -8.95 1.38
C LEU A 234 -18.92 -10.24 1.33
N HIS A 235 -19.57 -11.37 1.55
CA HIS A 235 -18.95 -12.69 1.37
C HIS A 235 -19.34 -13.23 0.01
N ILE A 236 -18.36 -13.52 -0.83
CA ILE A 236 -18.54 -14.03 -2.20
C ILE A 236 -18.00 -15.45 -2.22
N TYR A 237 -18.89 -16.42 -2.34
CA TYR A 237 -18.57 -17.83 -2.39
C TYR A 237 -18.48 -18.31 -3.83
N SER A 238 -17.43 -19.07 -4.10
CA SER A 238 -17.22 -19.76 -5.37
C SER A 238 -18.32 -20.79 -5.62
N SER A 239 -18.68 -21.55 -4.57
CA SER A 239 -19.68 -22.62 -4.63
C SER A 239 -21.12 -22.13 -4.51
N ASP A 240 -22.04 -22.93 -5.03
CA ASP A 240 -23.48 -22.72 -4.87
C ASP A 240 -23.93 -22.81 -3.41
N ARG A 241 -24.98 -22.06 -3.05
CA ARG A 241 -25.53 -22.05 -1.68
C ARG A 241 -25.90 -23.45 -1.17
N SER A 242 -26.37 -24.32 -2.06
CA SER A 242 -26.75 -25.70 -1.73
C SER A 242 -25.58 -26.61 -1.37
N GLU A 243 -24.35 -26.23 -1.74
CA GLU A 243 -23.15 -27.05 -1.58
C GLU A 243 -22.40 -26.71 -0.28
N ILE A 244 -22.70 -25.57 0.34
CA ILE A 244 -21.95 -25.04 1.48
C ILE A 244 -22.84 -24.74 2.68
N ASN A 245 -22.40 -25.18 3.85
CA ASN A 245 -23.11 -24.94 5.11
C ASN A 245 -22.56 -23.67 5.79
N VAL A 246 -23.13 -22.53 5.41
CA VAL A 246 -22.80 -21.20 5.97
C VAL A 246 -23.92 -20.71 6.86
N THR A 247 -23.57 -20.23 8.05
CA THR A 247 -24.47 -19.44 8.90
C THR A 247 -24.38 -17.98 8.46
N GLU A 248 -25.46 -17.46 7.89
CA GLU A 248 -25.58 -16.05 7.52
C GLU A 248 -25.92 -15.22 8.76
N ASN A 249 -25.34 -14.04 8.86
CA ASN A 249 -25.76 -13.02 9.81
C ASN A 249 -26.60 -11.96 9.07
N ASP A 250 -27.46 -11.24 9.79
CA ASP A 250 -28.30 -10.21 9.17
C ASP A 250 -27.52 -8.92 8.85
N SER A 251 -26.27 -8.81 9.32
CA SER A 251 -25.43 -7.62 9.16
C SER A 251 -24.61 -7.61 7.88
N ASP A 252 -24.34 -8.78 7.28
CA ASP A 252 -23.50 -8.95 6.10
C ASP A 252 -24.34 -9.31 4.88
N LYS A 253 -23.71 -9.20 3.71
CA LYS A 253 -24.26 -9.67 2.43
C LYS A 253 -23.52 -10.91 1.95
N TYR A 254 -24.25 -11.73 1.21
CA TYR A 254 -23.77 -13.03 0.75
C TYR A 254 -24.10 -13.22 -0.73
N VAL A 255 -23.08 -13.61 -1.49
CA VAL A 255 -23.17 -14.00 -2.90
C VAL A 255 -22.63 -15.42 -3.02
N TYR A 256 -23.31 -16.23 -3.83
CA TYR A 256 -23.01 -17.65 -4.02
C TYR A 256 -22.92 -17.95 -5.51
N GLY A 257 -22.13 -18.95 -5.88
CA GLY A 257 -21.96 -19.37 -7.27
C GLY A 257 -21.30 -18.28 -8.12
N SER A 258 -20.24 -17.65 -7.62
CA SER A 258 -19.48 -16.66 -8.41
C SER A 258 -18.65 -17.28 -9.53
N ASP A 259 -18.53 -18.62 -9.56
CA ASP A 259 -17.65 -19.39 -10.45
C ASP A 259 -16.15 -19.01 -10.36
N LEU A 260 -15.77 -18.14 -9.42
CA LEU A 260 -14.38 -17.78 -9.15
C LEU A 260 -13.68 -18.95 -8.48
N THR A 261 -12.78 -19.63 -9.17
CA THR A 261 -11.94 -20.66 -8.56
C THR A 261 -10.59 -20.06 -8.15
N TRP A 262 -10.15 -20.34 -6.94
CA TRP A 262 -8.85 -19.93 -6.43
C TRP A 262 -7.97 -21.19 -6.28
N GLU A 263 -6.87 -21.25 -7.01
CA GLU A 263 -5.85 -22.28 -6.87
C GLU A 263 -5.00 -22.02 -5.61
N ASP A 264 -4.89 -23.06 -4.77
CA ASP A 264 -4.01 -23.06 -3.60
C ASP A 264 -2.57 -22.65 -4.01
N ASP A 265 -1.98 -21.72 -3.25
CA ASP A 265 -0.57 -21.29 -3.33
C ASP A 265 -0.11 -20.56 -4.61
N ALA A 266 -1.01 -20.23 -5.55
CA ALA A 266 -0.63 -19.57 -6.81
C ALA A 266 -1.45 -18.32 -7.17
N ASP A 267 -2.65 -18.19 -6.60
CA ASP A 267 -3.59 -17.19 -7.08
C ASP A 267 -3.48 -15.79 -6.45
N THR A 268 -4.04 -14.80 -7.13
CA THR A 268 -4.16 -13.43 -6.63
C THR A 268 -5.59 -12.97 -6.75
N ALA A 269 -6.21 -12.49 -5.68
CA ALA A 269 -7.50 -11.82 -5.74
C ALA A 269 -7.30 -10.31 -5.90
N LYS A 270 -7.92 -9.73 -6.92
CA LYS A 270 -7.91 -8.29 -7.20
C LYS A 270 -9.31 -7.73 -7.02
N LEU A 271 -9.39 -6.57 -6.40
CA LEU A 271 -10.59 -5.75 -6.39
C LEU A 271 -10.40 -4.55 -7.31
N LEU A 272 -11.23 -4.47 -8.35
CA LEU A 272 -11.23 -3.38 -9.32
C LEU A 272 -12.49 -2.53 -9.14
N ASP A 273 -12.37 -1.21 -9.23
CA ASP A 273 -13.53 -0.32 -9.26
C ASP A 273 -14.25 -0.34 -10.61
N SER A 274 -15.35 0.41 -10.73
CA SER A 274 -16.13 0.53 -11.97
C SER A 274 -15.37 1.13 -13.16
N GLU A 275 -14.20 1.71 -12.95
CA GLU A 275 -13.33 2.26 -14.01
C GLU A 275 -12.17 1.31 -14.35
N GLY A 276 -12.07 0.16 -13.66
CA GLY A 276 -10.99 -0.82 -13.81
C GLY A 276 -9.72 -0.47 -13.03
N ASN A 277 -9.78 0.46 -12.08
CA ASN A 277 -8.64 0.77 -11.22
C ASN A 277 -8.52 -0.28 -10.10
N GLU A 278 -7.30 -0.74 -9.83
CA GLU A 278 -7.02 -1.64 -8.70
C GLU A 278 -7.17 -0.90 -7.36
N ILE A 279 -8.14 -1.34 -6.57
CA ILE A 279 -8.43 -0.83 -5.22
C ILE A 279 -7.65 -1.61 -4.17
N ASP A 280 -7.62 -2.93 -4.30
CA ASP A 280 -6.91 -3.83 -3.40
C ASP A 280 -6.43 -5.09 -4.12
N LEU A 281 -5.38 -5.71 -3.59
CA LEU A 281 -4.77 -6.93 -4.12
C LEU A 281 -4.40 -7.85 -2.95
N TYR A 282 -4.97 -9.04 -2.95
CA TYR A 282 -4.61 -10.13 -2.07
C TYR A 282 -3.81 -11.18 -2.86
N THR A 283 -2.65 -11.56 -2.37
CA THR A 283 -1.82 -12.62 -2.97
C THR A 283 -1.71 -13.77 -1.98
N TYR A 284 -2.02 -15.00 -2.41
CA TYR A 284 -1.85 -16.18 -1.55
C TYR A 284 -0.36 -16.39 -1.22
N SER A 285 -0.09 -16.82 0.01
CA SER A 285 1.25 -17.06 0.56
C SER A 285 1.49 -18.51 0.93
#